data_AF-A0A1L0D9D7-F1
#
_entry.id   AF-A0A1L0D9D7-F1
#
_cell.length_a   1.000
_cell.length_b   1.000
_cell.length_c   1.000
_cell.angle_alpha   90.00
_cell.angle_beta   90.00
_cell.angle_gamma   90.00
#
_symmetry.space_group_name_H-M   'P 1'
#
loop_
_entity.id
_entity.type
_entity.pdbx_description
1 polymer ?
#
loop_
_entity_poly.entity_id
_entity_poly.type
_entity_poly.pdbx_seq_one_letter_code
_entity_poly.pdbx_strand_id
1 'polypeptide(L)'
;MLQFIRYSSRLNRKPMLSLEEFMFRQRVLHTYRRLMRIIYKHHEKQDLLKFTKDEFRINRQETELNHRKYLLQLGLTRINDMAKVFGINAKF
;
A
#
# COMPACT_ATOMS: atom_id res chain seq x y z
N MET A 1 -17.35 -27.62 36.86
CA MET A 1 -16.02 -26.99 37.07
C MET A 1 -15.26 -27.09 35.76
N LEU A 2 -15.40 -26.11 34.85
CA LEU A 2 -14.66 -26.10 33.58
C LEU A 2 -13.76 -24.88 33.55
N GLN A 3 -12.48 -25.20 33.44
CA GLN A 3 -11.34 -24.33 33.67
C GLN A 3 -11.22 -23.31 32.55
N PHE A 4 -11.04 -22.04 32.94
CA PHE A 4 -10.69 -20.94 32.06
C PHE A 4 -9.40 -21.28 31.31
N ILE A 5 -9.49 -21.47 29.99
CA ILE A 5 -8.31 -21.50 29.13
C ILE A 5 -7.78 -20.07 29.03
N ARG A 6 -6.88 -19.71 29.96
CA ARG A 6 -6.02 -18.53 29.81
C ARG A 6 -5.06 -18.79 28.65
N TYR A 7 -5.43 -18.35 27.46
CA TYR A 7 -4.47 -18.12 26.39
C TYR A 7 -3.59 -16.94 26.79
N SER A 8 -2.54 -17.22 27.59
CA SER A 8 -1.39 -16.34 27.75
C SER A 8 -0.58 -16.36 26.46
N SER A 9 -1.14 -15.82 25.38
CA SER A 9 -0.34 -15.47 24.22
C SER A 9 0.47 -14.26 24.64
N ARG A 10 1.81 -14.37 24.55
CA ARG A 10 2.75 -13.26 24.57
C ARG A 10 2.42 -12.33 23.39
N LEU A 11 1.33 -11.58 23.51
CA LEU A 11 0.93 -10.49 22.64
C LEU A 11 1.95 -9.41 22.91
N ASN A 12 3.06 -9.50 22.19
CA ASN A 12 3.98 -8.40 21.99
C ASN A 12 3.08 -7.20 21.65
N ARG A 13 3.01 -6.23 22.56
CA ARG A 13 2.04 -5.13 22.61
C ARG A 13 2.27 -4.20 21.42
N LYS A 14 2.05 -4.67 20.19
CA LYS A 14 1.97 -3.79 19.05
C LYS A 14 0.80 -2.86 19.35
N PRO A 15 1.02 -1.55 19.40
CA PRO A 15 -0.05 -0.61 19.70
C PRO A 15 -1.18 -0.90 18.72
N MET A 16 -2.37 -1.09 19.28
CA MET A 16 -3.57 -1.29 18.49
C MET A 16 -3.69 -0.08 17.56
N LEU A 17 -3.74 -0.33 16.24
CA LEU A 17 -3.82 0.76 15.27
C LEU A 17 -5.13 1.51 15.50
N SER A 18 -5.11 2.84 15.34
CA SER A 18 -6.36 3.58 15.23
C SER A 18 -7.16 3.06 14.04
N LEU A 19 -8.49 3.24 14.07
CA LEU A 19 -9.34 2.84 12.95
C LEU A 19 -8.88 3.51 11.64
N GLU A 20 -8.53 4.80 11.70
CA GLU A 20 -8.04 5.52 10.53
C GLU A 20 -6.74 4.95 9.97
N GLU A 21 -5.78 4.63 10.85
CA GLU A 21 -4.51 4.01 10.46
C GLU A 21 -4.74 2.64 9.83
N PHE A 22 -5.66 1.84 10.40
CA PHE A 22 -6.05 0.56 9.84
C PHE A 22 -6.65 0.70 8.44
N MET A 23 -7.64 1.59 8.29
CA MET A 23 -8.31 1.84 7.02
C MET A 23 -7.34 2.36 5.96
N PHE A 24 -6.43 3.26 6.34
CA PHE A 24 -5.40 3.77 5.45
C PHE A 24 -4.47 2.65 4.96
N ARG A 25 -3.97 1.79 5.84
CA ARG A 25 -3.12 0.65 5.45
C ARG A 25 -3.84 -0.32 4.51
N GLN A 26 -5.11 -0.61 4.78
CA GLN A 26 -5.93 -1.44 3.89
C GLN A 26 -6.06 -0.82 2.50
N ARG A 27 -6.33 0.49 2.43
CA ARG A 27 -6.40 1.23 1.17
C ARG A 27 -5.08 1.15 0.40
N VAL A 28 -3.95 1.47 1.04
CA VAL A 28 -2.61 1.39 0.42
C VAL A 28 -2.37 0.00 -0.16
N LEU A 29 -2.63 -1.04 0.62
CA LEU A 29 -2.41 -2.43 0.23
C LEU A 29 -3.30 -2.86 -0.93
N HIS A 30 -4.58 -2.49 -0.89
CA HIS A 30 -5.53 -2.78 -1.97
C HIS A 30 -5.11 -2.08 -3.27
N THR A 31 -4.78 -0.80 -3.19
CA THR A 31 -4.32 -0.01 -4.33
C THR A 31 -3.06 -0.60 -4.95
N TYR A 32 -2.05 -0.91 -4.13
CA TYR A 32 -0.82 -1.55 -4.59
C TYR A 32 -1.09 -2.87 -5.31
N ARG A 33 -1.90 -3.75 -4.72
CA ARG A 33 -2.23 -5.04 -5.35
C ARG A 33 -3.00 -4.86 -6.67
N ARG A 34 -3.93 -3.92 -6.74
CA ARG A 34 -4.69 -3.60 -7.96
C ARG A 34 -3.75 -3.10 -9.06
N LEU A 35 -2.86 -2.16 -8.73
CA LEU A 35 -1.79 -1.66 -9.60
C LEU A 35 -0.94 -2.79 -10.18
N MET A 36 -0.38 -3.63 -9.30
CA MET A 36 0.50 -4.73 -9.72
C MET A 36 -0.22 -5.67 -10.70
N ARG A 37 -1.49 -6.01 -10.46
CA ARG A 37 -2.26 -6.88 -11.37
C ARG A 37 -2.45 -6.27 -12.77
N ILE A 38 -2.63 -4.96 -12.86
CA ILE A 38 -2.74 -4.26 -14.16
C ILE A 38 -1.39 -4.30 -14.86
N ILE A 39 -0.32 -3.89 -14.16
CA ILE A 39 1.02 -3.80 -14.73
C ILE A 39 1.52 -5.17 -15.20
N TYR A 40 1.28 -6.25 -14.44
CA TYR A 40 1.72 -7.60 -14.82
C TYR A 40 1.15 -8.11 -16.15
N LYS A 41 0.00 -7.56 -16.61
CA LYS A 41 -0.63 -7.89 -17.88
C LYS A 41 0.00 -7.15 -19.07
N HIS A 42 0.80 -6.11 -18.83
CA HIS A 42 1.44 -5.35 -19.90
C HIS A 42 2.74 -6.03 -20.36
N HIS A 43 3.08 -5.88 -21.64
CA HIS A 43 4.28 -6.45 -22.23
C HIS A 43 5.55 -5.67 -21.78
N GLU A 44 5.47 -4.34 -21.69
CA GLU A 44 6.56 -3.47 -21.18
C GLU A 44 6.51 -3.24 -19.66
N LYS A 45 6.09 -4.26 -18.91
CA LYS A 45 5.84 -4.13 -17.46
C LYS A 45 7.07 -3.85 -16.60
N GLN A 46 8.28 -4.14 -17.08
CA GLN A 46 9.46 -4.18 -16.21
C GLN A 46 9.79 -2.82 -15.60
N ASP A 47 9.83 -1.77 -16.41
CA ASP A 47 10.16 -0.42 -15.97
C ASP A 47 9.07 0.16 -15.08
N LEU A 48 7.80 -0.02 -15.46
CA LEU A 48 6.68 0.45 -14.67
C LEU A 48 6.56 -0.30 -13.32
N LEU A 49 6.89 -1.59 -13.28
CA LEU A 49 6.96 -2.36 -12.02
C LEU A 49 8.05 -1.81 -11.10
N LYS A 50 9.24 -1.53 -11.65
CA LYS A 50 10.36 -0.97 -10.88
C LYS A 50 9.97 0.39 -10.32
N PHE A 51 9.52 1.30 -11.18
CA PHE A 51 9.07 2.63 -10.81
C PHE A 51 8.00 2.60 -9.72
N THR A 52 6.96 1.78 -9.90
CA THR A 52 5.87 1.66 -8.92
C THR A 52 6.38 1.12 -7.58
N LYS A 53 7.27 0.12 -7.58
CA LYS A 53 7.84 -0.40 -6.33
C LYS A 53 8.67 0.65 -5.59
N ASP A 54 9.41 1.46 -6.32
CA ASP A 54 10.25 2.51 -5.75
C ASP A 54 9.41 3.64 -5.16
N GLU A 55 8.35 4.08 -5.85
CA GLU A 55 7.39 5.07 -5.33
C GLU A 55 6.76 4.64 -3.99
N PHE A 56 6.36 3.37 -3.85
CA PHE A 56 5.82 2.85 -2.58
C PHE A 56 6.89 2.66 -1.49
N ARG A 57 8.18 2.62 -1.83
CA ARG A 57 9.29 2.43 -0.89
C ARG A 57 9.88 3.73 -0.37
N ILE A 58 9.91 4.79 -1.18
CA ILE A 58 10.58 6.07 -0.86
C ILE A 58 10.14 6.62 0.49
N ASN A 59 8.85 6.54 0.83
CA ASN A 59 8.30 7.13 2.05
C ASN A 59 8.03 6.11 3.17
N ARG A 60 8.73 4.96 3.17
CA ARG A 60 8.48 3.87 4.15
C ARG A 60 8.67 4.31 5.61
N GLN A 61 9.51 5.32 5.87
CA GLN A 61 9.79 5.81 7.22
C GLN A 61 8.83 6.92 7.69
N GLU A 62 7.95 7.42 6.82
CA GLU A 62 6.98 8.44 7.24
C GLU A 62 5.98 7.83 8.23
N THR A 63 5.70 8.56 9.30
CA THR A 63 4.84 8.11 10.41
C THR A 63 3.56 8.92 10.50
N GLU A 64 3.57 10.17 10.05
CA GLU A 64 2.40 11.04 10.11
C GLU A 64 1.35 10.59 9.09
N LEU A 65 0.10 10.45 9.53
CA LEU A 65 -0.95 9.84 8.73
C LEU A 65 -1.40 10.75 7.58
N ASN A 66 -1.57 12.04 7.82
CA ASN A 66 -2.02 12.98 6.79
C ASN A 66 -0.97 13.17 5.70
N HIS A 67 0.31 13.21 6.07
CA HIS A 67 1.42 13.27 5.15
C HIS A 67 1.49 11.97 4.33
N ARG A 68 1.31 10.79 4.93
CA ARG A 68 1.20 9.54 4.17
C ARG A 68 0.01 9.50 3.22
N LYS A 69 -1.15 10.06 3.60
CA LYS A 69 -2.31 10.21 2.69
C LYS A 69 -1.95 11.08 1.49
N TYR A 70 -1.29 12.22 1.73
CA TYR A 70 -0.80 13.10 0.68
C TYR A 70 0.22 12.40 -0.24
N LEU A 71 1.23 11.75 0.33
CA LEU A 71 2.27 11.02 -0.41
C LEU A 71 1.69 9.88 -1.24
N LEU A 72 0.68 9.17 -0.72
CA LEU A 72 -0.04 8.15 -1.49
C LEU A 72 -0.71 8.78 -2.71
N GLN A 73 -1.41 9.90 -2.55
CA GLN A 73 -2.07 10.58 -3.67
C GLN A 73 -1.05 11.09 -4.70
N LEU A 74 0.04 11.71 -4.24
CA LEU A 74 1.12 12.18 -5.09
C LEU A 74 1.76 11.03 -5.90
N GLY A 75 2.10 9.93 -5.23
CA GLY A 75 2.67 8.74 -5.87
C GLY A 75 1.71 8.13 -6.89
N LEU A 76 0.41 8.06 -6.59
CA LEU A 76 -0.59 7.58 -7.54
C LEU A 76 -0.72 8.46 -8.78
N THR A 77 -0.64 9.79 -8.62
CA THR A 77 -0.60 10.71 -9.77
C THR A 77 0.61 10.41 -10.65
N ARG A 78 1.81 10.29 -10.07
CA ARG A 78 3.05 9.99 -10.81
C ARG A 78 2.99 8.64 -11.52
N ILE A 79 2.47 7.61 -10.84
CA ILE A 79 2.30 6.28 -11.44
C ILE A 79 1.30 6.34 -12.60
N ASN A 80 0.22 7.10 -12.48
CA ASN A 80 -0.76 7.24 -13.56
C ASN A 80 -0.14 7.96 -14.77
N ASP A 81 0.65 9.00 -14.56
CA ASP A 81 1.34 9.70 -15.65
C ASP A 81 2.36 8.79 -16.33
N MET A 82 3.13 8.00 -15.57
CA MET A 82 4.04 6.99 -16.12
C MET A 82 3.28 5.89 -16.87
N ALA A 83 2.16 5.40 -16.32
CA ALA A 83 1.34 4.37 -16.95
C ALA A 83 0.81 4.82 -18.32
N LYS A 84 0.45 6.09 -18.49
CA LYS A 84 0.03 6.66 -19.79
C LYS A 84 1.14 6.59 -20.83
N VAL A 85 2.40 6.82 -20.44
CA VAL A 85 3.56 6.70 -21.36
C VAL A 85 3.66 5.29 -21.94
N PHE A 86 3.35 4.27 -21.12
CA PHE A 86 3.30 2.87 -21.56
C PHE A 86 1.95 2.47 -22.20
N GLY A 87 1.05 3.41 -22.49
CA GLY A 87 -0.26 3.11 -23.07
C GLY A 87 -1.23 2.36 -22.13
N ILE A 88 -0.95 2.34 -20.82
CA ILE A 88 -1.79 1.68 -19.82
C ILE A 88 -2.82 2.67 -19.28
N ASN A 89 -4.10 2.43 -19.56
CA ASN A 89 -5.17 3.22 -18.97
C ASN A 89 -5.48 2.72 -17.55
N ALA A 90 -4.84 3.35 -16.59
CA ALA A 90 -4.85 2.92 -15.21
C ALA A 90 -5.61 3.95 -14.36
N LYS A 91 -6.95 3.91 -14.42
CA LYS A 91 -7.80 4.74 -13.55
C LYS A 91 -7.87 4.09 -12.16
N PHE A 92 -7.13 4.66 -11.21
CA PHE A 92 -7.01 4.15 -9.84
C PHE A 92 -8.06 4.73 -8.91
#